data_AF-A0A8S9SQX2-F1
#
_entry.id   AF-A0A8S9SQX2-F1
#
_cell.length_a   1.000
_cell.length_b   1.000
_cell.length_c   1.000
_cell.angle_alpha   90.00
_cell.angle_beta   90.00
_cell.angle_gamma   90.00
#
_symmetry.space_group_name_H-M   'P 1'
#
loop_
_entity.id
_entity.type
_entity.pdbx_description
1 polymer ?
#
loop_
_entity_poly.entity_id
_entity_poly.type
_entity_poly.pdbx_seq_one_letter_code
_entity_poly.pdbx_strand_id
1 'polypeptide(L)'
;MTSDYSTISPKQAAAMRRFRERYMYYSYCYDTVRYAVPPPECVIVTAEKNRFRDTGRLKFGGSHRARKRRKRNRSTPVVSADQ
;
A
#
# COMPACT_ATOMS: atom_id res chain seq x y z
N MET A 1 28.65 21.68 14.85
CA MET A 1 27.26 21.90 15.32
C MET A 1 26.32 21.34 14.27
N THR A 2 25.50 20.36 14.60
CA THR A 2 24.46 19.82 13.72
C THR A 2 23.25 20.74 13.77
N SER A 3 22.83 21.31 12.64
CA SER A 3 21.66 22.19 12.61
C SER A 3 20.37 21.42 12.91
N ASP A 4 19.37 22.07 13.50
CA ASP A 4 18.12 21.43 13.92
C ASP A 4 17.34 20.75 12.77
N TYR A 5 17.57 21.16 11.52
CA TYR A 5 16.98 20.52 10.33
C TYR A 5 17.72 19.27 9.85
N SER A 6 18.93 19.02 10.35
CA SER A 6 19.78 17.89 9.92
C SER A 6 19.40 16.56 10.60
N THR A 7 18.61 16.62 11.68
CA THR A 7 18.21 15.44 12.46
C THR A 7 16.70 15.34 12.61
N ILE A 8 16.19 14.11 12.48
CA ILE A 8 14.76 13.84 12.67
C ILE A 8 14.46 13.74 14.15
N SER A 9 13.52 14.55 14.65
CA SER A 9 13.06 14.46 16.04
C SER A 9 12.34 13.12 16.31
N PRO A 10 12.32 12.64 17.56
CA PRO A 10 11.60 11.42 17.91
C PRO A 10 10.11 11.43 17.51
N LYS A 11 9.47 12.60 17.61
CA LYS A 11 8.07 12.81 17.21
C LYS A 11 7.89 12.65 15.69
N GLN A 12 8.78 13.25 14.89
CA GLN A 12 8.77 13.09 13.43
C GLN A 12 9.05 11.63 13.03
N ALA A 13 10.02 10.97 13.67
CA ALA A 13 10.32 9.57 13.42
C ALA A 13 9.10 8.66 13.70
N ALA A 14 8.38 8.90 14.80
CA ALA A 14 7.15 8.18 15.10
C ALA A 14 6.04 8.44 14.06
N ALA A 15 5.91 9.69 13.60
CA ALA A 15 4.96 10.04 12.54
C ALA A 15 5.30 9.34 11.20
N MET A 16 6.58 9.30 10.81
CA MET A 16 7.03 8.59 9.61
C MET A 16 6.71 7.09 9.68
N ARG A 17 6.99 6.42 10.81
CA ARG A 17 6.64 5.00 11.01
C ARG A 17 5.14 4.77 10.86
N ARG A 18 4.32 5.58 11.54
CA ARG A 18 2.85 5.53 11.45
C ARG A 18 2.32 5.74 10.04
N PHE A 19 2.99 6.55 9.23
CA PHE A 19 2.63 6.78 7.84
C PHE A 19 2.97 5.56 6.98
N ARG A 20 4.22 5.08 7.06
CA ARG A 20 4.70 3.90 6.31
C ARG A 20 3.82 2.68 6.57
N GLU A 21 3.48 2.46 7.82
CA GLU A 21 2.61 1.38 8.24
C GLU A 21 1.21 1.41 7.60
N ARG A 22 0.62 2.60 7.44
CA ARG A 22 -0.81 2.73 7.08
C ARG A 22 -1.06 3.06 5.61
N TYR A 23 -0.17 3.83 4.99
CA TYR A 23 -0.44 4.43 3.68
C TYR A 23 0.54 3.97 2.59
N MET A 24 1.64 3.32 2.95
CA MET A 24 2.61 2.83 1.97
C MET A 24 2.07 1.59 1.26
N TYR A 25 2.01 1.64 -0.08
CA TYR A 25 1.48 0.53 -0.89
C TYR A 25 2.58 -0.41 -1.41
N TYR A 26 3.82 0.07 -1.46
CA TYR A 26 4.98 -0.66 -1.94
C TYR A 26 6.25 -0.20 -1.23
N SER A 27 7.16 -1.14 -0.94
CA SER A 27 8.52 -0.86 -0.50
C SER A 27 9.50 -1.87 -1.08
N TYR A 28 10.57 -1.37 -1.69
CA TYR A 28 11.61 -2.18 -2.31
C TYR A 28 12.45 -2.94 -1.27
N CYS A 29 12.60 -2.39 -0.05
CA CYS A 29 13.35 -3.06 1.02
C CYS A 29 12.74 -4.40 1.45
N TYR A 30 11.45 -4.61 1.17
CA TYR A 30 10.75 -5.87 1.46
C TYR A 30 10.46 -6.69 0.18
N ASP A 31 10.96 -6.25 -0.98
CA ASP A 31 10.78 -6.94 -2.26
C ASP A 31 11.91 -7.96 -2.47
N THR A 32 11.72 -9.15 -1.91
CA THR A 32 12.67 -10.25 -2.02
C THR A 32 12.63 -10.94 -3.38
N VAL A 33 11.57 -10.73 -4.17
CA VAL A 33 11.48 -11.22 -5.55
C VAL A 33 12.44 -10.45 -6.45
N ARG A 34 12.55 -9.14 -6.25
CA ARG A 34 13.48 -8.29 -7.01
C ARG A 34 14.87 -8.24 -6.40
N TYR A 35 14.95 -8.18 -5.07
CA TYR A 35 16.19 -8.06 -4.32
C TYR A 35 16.29 -9.20 -3.31
N ALA A 36 16.86 -10.35 -3.73
CA ALA A 36 16.99 -11.52 -2.87
C ALA A 36 17.75 -11.21 -1.55
N VAL A 37 18.73 -10.31 -1.62
CA VAL A 37 19.40 -9.71 -0.47
C VAL A 37 18.93 -8.26 -0.36
N PRO A 38 18.37 -7.83 0.78
CA PRO A 38 18.00 -6.44 0.98
C PRO A 38 19.22 -5.52 0.84
N PRO A 39 19.08 -4.37 0.17
CA PRO A 39 20.15 -3.37 0.10
C PRO A 39 20.65 -2.95 1.49
N PRO A 40 21.94 -2.63 1.67
CA PRO A 40 22.55 -2.36 2.98
C PRO A 40 21.99 -1.11 3.68
N GLU A 41 21.37 -0.19 2.93
CA GLU A 41 20.68 0.98 3.46
C GLU A 41 19.30 0.66 4.08
N CYS A 42 18.75 -0.53 3.81
CA CYS A 42 17.44 -0.92 4.28
C CYS A 42 17.47 -1.32 5.75
N VAL A 43 16.83 -0.51 6.59
CA VAL A 43 16.56 -0.86 7.99
C VAL A 43 15.28 -1.70 8.06
N ILE A 44 15.43 -3.01 8.26
CA ILE A 44 14.30 -3.95 8.28
C ILE A 44 13.55 -3.85 9.61
N VAL A 45 12.35 -3.27 9.59
CA VAL A 45 11.44 -3.23 10.74
C VAL A 45 10.44 -4.37 10.65
N THR A 46 10.44 -5.28 11.61
CA THR A 46 9.58 -6.48 11.61
C THR A 46 8.08 -6.14 11.52
N ALA A 47 7.64 -5.08 12.22
CA ALA A 47 6.25 -4.62 12.19
C ALA A 47 5.80 -4.15 10.79
N GLU A 48 6.67 -3.51 10.03
CA GLU A 48 6.41 -3.11 8.65
C GLU A 48 6.49 -4.32 7.72
N LYS A 49 7.56 -5.14 7.83
CA LYS A 49 7.77 -6.36 7.03
C LYS A 49 6.55 -7.28 7.06
N ASN A 50 5.92 -7.44 8.22
CA ASN A 50 4.73 -8.29 8.37
C ASN A 50 3.54 -7.83 7.51
N ARG A 51 3.47 -6.56 7.12
CA ARG A 51 2.40 -6.01 6.26
C ARG A 51 2.67 -6.18 4.76
N PHE A 52 3.92 -6.35 4.35
CA PHE A 52 4.31 -6.48 2.94
C PHE A 52 4.48 -7.94 2.53
N ARG A 53 4.05 -8.28 1.31
CA ARG A 53 4.35 -9.55 0.65
C ARG A 53 5.81 -9.57 0.23
N ASP A 54 6.28 -10.74 -0.16
CA ASP A 54 7.63 -10.95 -0.70
C ASP A 54 7.89 -10.15 -1.99
N THR A 55 6.83 -9.70 -2.68
CA THR A 55 6.92 -8.76 -3.82
C THR A 55 7.07 -7.30 -3.40
N GLY A 56 7.22 -6.99 -2.10
CA GLY A 56 7.26 -5.64 -1.56
C GLY A 56 5.92 -4.90 -1.58
N ARG A 57 4.84 -5.49 -2.13
CA ARG A 57 3.49 -4.92 -2.14
C ARG A 57 2.72 -5.23 -0.87
N LEU A 58 1.84 -4.33 -0.46
CA LEU A 58 1.01 -4.50 0.74
C LEU A 58 0.11 -5.77 0.66
N LYS A 59 0.10 -6.58 1.73
CA LYS A 59 -0.72 -7.81 1.86
C LYS A 59 -2.22 -7.51 1.89
N PHE A 60 -2.61 -6.51 2.67
CA PHE A 60 -4.00 -6.18 2.98
C PHE A 60 -4.32 -4.77 2.50
N GLY A 61 -5.45 -4.57 1.81
CA GLY A 61 -5.89 -3.21 1.42
C GLY A 61 -5.16 -2.59 0.22
N GLY A 62 -4.54 -3.40 -0.64
CA GLY A 62 -3.93 -2.95 -1.89
C GLY A 62 -4.98 -2.38 -2.84
N SER A 63 -4.90 -1.06 -3.06
CA SER A 63 -5.86 -0.23 -3.79
C SER A 63 -7.19 -0.13 -3.04
N HIS A 64 -7.73 1.09 -2.97
CA HIS A 64 -9.16 1.32 -2.89
C HIS A 64 -9.85 0.53 -4.01
N ARG A 65 -10.00 -0.80 -3.85
CA ARG A 65 -10.86 -1.61 -4.68
C ARG A 65 -12.22 -0.99 -4.45
N ALA A 66 -12.56 -0.08 -5.36
CA ALA A 66 -13.85 0.53 -5.49
C ALA A 66 -14.81 -0.62 -5.24
N ARG A 67 -15.63 -0.50 -4.18
CA ARG A 67 -16.79 -1.35 -4.02
C ARG A 67 -17.47 -1.29 -5.38
N LYS A 68 -17.30 -2.32 -6.22
CA LYS A 68 -17.98 -2.42 -7.50
C LYS A 68 -19.43 -2.48 -7.07
N ARG A 69 -20.11 -1.32 -7.07
CA ARG A 69 -21.55 -1.23 -6.92
C ARG A 69 -22.06 -2.09 -8.05
N ARG A 70 -22.49 -3.31 -7.73
CA ARG A 70 -23.17 -4.19 -8.67
C ARG A 70 -24.38 -3.40 -9.13
N LYS A 71 -24.28 -2.76 -10.30
CA LYS A 71 -25.40 -2.11 -10.96
C LYS A 71 -26.32 -3.26 -11.32
N ARG A 72 -27.34 -3.51 -10.48
CA ARG A 72 -28.42 -4.44 -10.78
C ARG A 72 -28.95 -4.03 -12.15
N ASN A 73 -28.81 -4.91 -13.14
CA ASN A 73 -29.42 -4.73 -14.45
C ASN A 73 -30.89 -4.42 -14.23
N ARG A 74 -31.30 -3.21 -14.59
CA ARG A 74 -32.71 -2.86 -14.74
C ARG A 74 -33.12 -3.48 -16.06
N SER A 75 -33.80 -4.61 -15.99
CA SER A 75 -34.41 -5.27 -17.15
C SER A 75 -35.23 -4.24 -17.92
N THR A 76 -34.84 -3.93 -19.14
CA THR A 76 -35.66 -3.15 -20.07
C THR A 76 -36.78 -4.06 -20.57
N PRO A 77 -38.07 -3.70 -20.45
CA PRO A 77 -39.13 -4.47 -21.04
C PRO A 77 -39.01 -4.38 -22.57
N VAL A 78 -38.97 -5.53 -23.23
CA VAL A 78 -39.05 -5.64 -24.69
C VAL A 78 -40.48 -5.24 -25.08
N VAL A 79 -40.63 -4.12 -25.78
CA VAL A 79 -41.86 -3.80 -26.51
C VAL A 79 -41.78 -4.52 -27.85
N SER A 80 -42.59 -5.55 -28.04
CA SER A 80 -42.81 -6.18 -29.34
C SER A 80 -43.51 -5.17 -30.26
N ALA A 81 -42.96 -4.96 -31.45
CA ALA A 81 -43.65 -4.31 -32.55
C ALA A 81 -44.03 -5.37 -33.58
N ASP A 82 -45.32 -5.46 -33.86
CA ASP A 82 -45.98 -6.28 -34.86
C ASP A 82 -45.42 -6.11 -36.29
N GLN A 83 -45.38 -7.22 -37.02
CA GLN A 83 -45.60 -7.25 -38.47
C GLN A 83 -46.19 -8.60 -38.88
#